data_AF-M3HLW0-F1
#
_entry.id   AF-M3HLW0-F1
#
_cell.length_a   1.000
_cell.length_b   1.000
_cell.length_c   1.000
_cell.angle_alpha   90.00
_cell.angle_beta   90.00
_cell.angle_gamma   90.00
#
_symmetry.space_group_name_H-M   'P 1'
#
loop_
_entity.id
_entity.type
_entity.pdbx_description
1 polymer ?
#
loop_
_entity_poly.entity_id
_entity_poly.type
_entity_poly.pdbx_seq_one_letter_code
_entity_poly.pdbx_strand_id
1 'polypeptide(L)'
;MVILIPINFTGSDADYSAFGLDKLSLSNIATTNVQRLNAHFIMGLITIGFFHWLIVYEFQSYVTIRQSYLLSDSHKESIMAKTLLISNIPPYLQDHDVLKKIFMVVPGGIKNIWDISDFEKIDHEVKKAQTALYYLEESQIIGLKNFYNRKNTWCRPSIGDSYEEARDFLLSNDVYFYPPIYIGPWKIPQLERILRIQLPGWLRIFGFQKRVPMVNWSLQSLYECQRDIDNEKLKLASGNLTKHNKIFIEFATLEGAYIAHQCLLSQSQGHLDKTLIEVNPKDIIWRNVARNDGIICKFEKYLVTIIFVIIIILYVIPVSLIGLVSQIPLLTQLMPSLKWVYQFPEEARETISGFLPSILLSILTEIVMIIFRFLTYFKGRTTGYEVEMDLQKWYFAFLFVQQFLVVTISSSVTVILKQIIDQPTSIPVLLATNLPKSATFFFQYISLRAFAFCGNNFLRISPLIMNNTVYKYWDTTPRQKFDRITSLPKIKWGTTFAVYSIYACII
;
A
#
# COMPACT_ATOMS: atom_id res chain seq x y z
N MET A 1 -24.81 0.32 26.84
CA MET A 1 -26.21 0.11 26.37
C MET A 1 -27.21 -0.03 27.50
N VAL A 2 -26.99 -0.93 28.47
CA VAL A 2 -27.94 -1.20 29.57
C VAL A 2 -28.35 0.06 30.36
N ILE A 3 -27.40 0.98 30.59
CA ILE A 3 -27.63 2.20 31.39
C ILE A 3 -28.11 3.38 30.54
N LEU A 4 -27.42 3.68 29.43
CA LEU A 4 -27.68 4.90 28.66
C LEU A 4 -28.93 4.83 27.77
N ILE A 5 -29.33 3.65 27.28
CA ILE A 5 -30.50 3.52 26.40
C ILE A 5 -31.80 3.89 27.14
N PRO A 6 -32.11 3.34 28.32
CA PRO A 6 -33.31 3.72 29.07
C PRO A 6 -33.32 5.20 29.47
N ILE A 7 -32.16 5.75 29.85
CA ILE A 7 -32.00 7.16 30.25
C ILE A 7 -32.30 8.12 29.08
N ASN A 8 -31.78 7.79 27.89
CA ASN A 8 -32.01 8.56 26.67
C ASN A 8 -33.45 8.45 26.20
N PHE A 9 -34.00 7.23 26.17
CA PHE A 9 -35.37 6.98 25.69
C PHE A 9 -36.42 7.73 26.51
N THR A 10 -36.23 7.80 27.83
CA THR A 10 -37.15 8.50 28.73
C THR A 10 -36.78 9.98 28.95
N GLY A 11 -35.76 10.49 28.26
CA GLY A 11 -35.16 11.82 28.47
C GLY A 11 -35.92 12.99 27.84
N SER A 12 -36.92 12.71 26.99
CA SER A 12 -37.78 13.68 26.32
C SER A 12 -38.80 14.33 27.26
N ASP A 13 -39.40 15.42 26.82
CA ASP A 13 -40.49 16.12 27.51
C ASP A 13 -41.66 16.38 26.54
N ALA A 14 -42.78 16.93 27.01
CA ALA A 14 -43.96 17.22 26.19
C ALA A 14 -43.64 18.13 24.97
N ASP A 15 -42.70 19.05 25.13
CA ASP A 15 -42.33 20.03 24.10
C ASP A 15 -41.18 19.56 23.19
N TYR A 16 -40.45 18.50 23.57
CA TYR A 16 -39.27 18.04 22.85
C TYR A 16 -39.10 16.53 22.90
N SER A 17 -39.28 15.88 21.73
CA SER A 17 -38.98 14.47 21.50
C SER A 17 -38.24 14.32 20.17
N ALA A 18 -37.13 13.58 20.19
CA ALA A 18 -36.45 13.16 18.97
C ALA A 18 -37.27 12.08 18.23
N PHE A 19 -37.00 11.88 16.94
CA PHE A 19 -37.67 10.88 16.09
C PHE A 19 -36.72 9.75 15.69
N GLY A 20 -37.26 8.55 15.47
CA GLY A 20 -36.47 7.39 15.01
C GLY A 20 -35.36 6.97 15.98
N LEU A 21 -34.18 6.69 15.42
CA LEU A 21 -32.98 6.26 16.17
C LEU A 21 -32.41 7.35 17.09
N ASP A 22 -32.69 8.63 16.82
CA ASP A 22 -32.20 9.74 17.63
C ASP A 22 -32.77 9.69 19.06
N LYS A 23 -33.91 9.01 19.27
CA LYS A 23 -34.48 8.71 20.61
C LYS A 23 -33.52 7.97 21.53
N LEU A 24 -32.60 7.19 20.97
CA LEU A 24 -31.62 6.40 21.73
C LEU A 24 -30.33 7.18 22.00
N SER A 25 -30.20 8.38 21.45
CA SER A 25 -28.99 9.20 21.53
C SER A 25 -29.12 10.32 22.58
N LEU A 26 -28.00 11.00 22.85
CA LEU A 26 -27.96 12.18 23.73
C LEU A 26 -28.91 13.29 23.25
N SER A 27 -29.21 13.34 21.95
CA SER A 27 -30.05 14.39 21.38
C SER A 27 -31.49 14.35 21.87
N ASN A 28 -31.97 13.24 22.45
CA ASN A 28 -33.34 13.13 22.98
C ASN A 28 -33.52 13.73 24.40
N ILE A 29 -32.45 14.20 25.04
CA ILE A 29 -32.53 14.74 26.40
C ILE A 29 -32.98 16.21 26.35
N ALA A 30 -34.17 16.49 26.89
CA ALA A 30 -34.70 17.85 27.00
C ALA A 30 -33.89 18.71 27.99
N THR A 31 -33.93 20.03 27.80
CA THR A 31 -33.28 21.00 28.70
C THR A 31 -33.84 20.99 30.13
N THR A 32 -35.06 20.48 30.32
CA THR A 32 -35.68 20.24 31.62
C THR A 32 -35.03 19.06 32.37
N ASN A 33 -34.47 18.09 31.64
CA ASN A 33 -33.91 16.84 32.15
C ASN A 33 -32.36 16.80 32.12
N VAL A 34 -31.70 17.97 32.20
CA VAL A 34 -30.22 18.11 32.08
C VAL A 34 -29.45 17.25 33.08
N GLN A 35 -30.00 16.95 34.26
CA GLN A 35 -29.35 16.09 35.28
C GLN A 35 -29.02 14.69 34.74
N ARG A 36 -29.75 14.20 33.72
CA ARG A 36 -29.50 12.90 33.07
C ARG A 36 -28.16 12.86 32.34
N LEU A 37 -27.59 14.02 31.98
CA LEU A 37 -26.25 14.12 31.40
C LEU A 37 -25.15 13.66 32.36
N ASN A 38 -25.38 13.71 33.68
CA ASN A 38 -24.43 13.20 34.66
C ASN A 38 -24.17 11.70 34.47
N ALA A 39 -25.18 10.93 34.06
CA ALA A 39 -25.01 9.52 33.75
C ALA A 39 -24.11 9.30 32.52
N HIS A 40 -24.25 10.14 31.48
CA HIS A 40 -23.36 10.12 30.31
C HIS A 40 -21.92 10.44 30.69
N PHE A 41 -21.72 11.46 31.53
CA PHE A 41 -20.39 11.83 32.01
C PHE A 41 -19.72 10.70 32.80
N ILE A 42 -20.42 10.11 33.77
CA ILE A 42 -19.90 9.00 34.57
C ILE A 42 -19.62 7.78 33.68
N MET A 43 -20.53 7.43 32.77
CA MET A 43 -20.31 6.31 31.84
C MET A 43 -19.14 6.59 30.90
N GLY A 44 -18.94 7.83 30.48
CA GLY A 44 -17.78 8.25 29.69
C GLY A 44 -16.48 8.02 30.46
N LEU A 45 -16.41 8.43 31.73
CA LEU A 45 -15.23 8.20 32.57
C LEU A 45 -14.94 6.71 32.78
N ILE A 46 -15.98 5.89 33.05
CA ILE A 46 -15.84 4.43 33.18
C ILE A 46 -15.31 3.84 31.88
N THR A 47 -15.86 4.26 30.73
CA THR A 47 -15.45 3.76 29.42
C THR A 47 -13.99 4.12 29.13
N ILE A 48 -13.59 5.38 29.36
CA ILE A 48 -12.20 5.82 29.20
C ILE A 48 -11.27 5.03 30.11
N GLY A 49 -11.61 4.86 31.40
CA GLY A 49 -10.82 4.09 32.35
C GLY A 49 -10.66 2.62 31.94
N PHE A 50 -11.75 1.98 31.50
CA PHE A 50 -11.75 0.62 30.99
C PHE A 50 -10.87 0.46 29.74
N PHE A 51 -11.02 1.33 28.74
CA PHE A 51 -10.20 1.29 27.52
C PHE A 51 -8.73 1.55 27.82
N HIS A 52 -8.41 2.48 28.72
CA HIS A 52 -7.03 2.73 29.13
C HIS A 52 -6.42 1.49 29.81
N TRP A 53 -7.15 0.86 30.72
CA TRP A 53 -6.74 -0.40 31.34
C TRP A 53 -6.53 -1.51 30.30
N LEU A 54 -7.47 -1.67 29.35
CA LEU A 54 -7.38 -2.67 28.28
C LEU A 54 -6.15 -2.44 27.39
N ILE A 55 -5.88 -1.19 27.01
CA ILE A 55 -4.68 -0.84 26.22
C ILE A 55 -3.42 -1.22 26.98
N VAL A 56 -3.32 -0.91 28.28
CA VAL A 56 -2.16 -1.29 29.10
C VAL A 56 -2.01 -2.80 29.19
N TYR A 57 -3.11 -3.53 29.44
CA TYR A 57 -3.12 -4.99 29.51
C TYR A 57 -2.67 -5.65 28.19
N GLU A 58 -3.27 -5.25 27.06
CA GLU A 58 -2.91 -5.77 25.74
C GLU A 58 -1.48 -5.37 25.34
N PHE A 59 -1.04 -4.17 25.72
CA PHE A 59 0.33 -3.74 25.47
C PHE A 59 1.35 -4.58 26.26
N GLN A 60 1.06 -4.93 27.51
CA GLN A 60 1.90 -5.85 28.29
C GLN A 60 1.95 -7.26 27.67
N SER A 61 0.81 -7.79 27.23
CA SER A 61 0.74 -9.06 26.49
C SER A 61 1.57 -9.00 25.20
N TYR A 62 1.42 -7.94 24.40
CA TYR A 62 2.21 -7.70 23.19
C TYR A 62 3.72 -7.65 23.49
N VAL A 63 4.14 -6.91 24.52
CA VAL A 63 5.55 -6.82 24.92
C VAL A 63 6.09 -8.20 25.30
N THR A 64 5.31 -9.01 26.00
CA THR A 64 5.70 -10.36 26.41
C THR A 64 5.89 -11.28 25.19
N ILE A 65 4.94 -11.26 24.24
CA ILE A 65 5.03 -12.03 22.98
C ILE A 65 6.21 -11.55 22.13
N ARG A 66 6.42 -10.23 22.05
CA ARG A 66 7.56 -9.67 21.32
C ARG A 66 8.88 -10.10 21.95
N GLN A 67 9.01 -10.01 23.26
CA GLN A 67 10.22 -10.42 23.97
C GLN A 67 10.48 -11.92 23.81
N SER A 68 9.47 -12.78 23.92
CA SER A 68 9.65 -14.22 23.74
C SER A 68 10.10 -14.56 22.31
N TYR A 69 9.57 -13.88 21.29
CA TYR A 69 10.04 -14.03 19.91
C TYR A 69 11.48 -13.58 19.73
N LEU A 70 11.84 -12.39 20.22
CA LEU A 70 13.20 -11.85 20.11
C LEU A 70 14.23 -12.67 20.90
N LEU A 71 13.79 -13.31 21.99
CA LEU A 71 14.64 -14.18 22.79
C LEU A 71 14.76 -15.61 22.24
N SER A 72 13.95 -15.99 21.26
CA SER A 72 13.98 -17.32 20.65
C SER A 72 15.31 -17.57 19.93
N ASP A 73 15.82 -18.79 20.01
CA ASP A 73 17.13 -19.14 19.43
C ASP A 73 17.14 -18.98 17.91
N SER A 74 16.03 -19.36 17.25
CA SER A 74 15.83 -19.16 15.80
C SER A 74 16.00 -17.70 15.38
N HIS A 75 15.49 -16.75 16.19
CA HIS A 75 15.66 -15.33 15.90
C HIS A 75 17.08 -14.85 16.25
N LYS A 76 17.59 -15.19 17.44
CA LYS A 76 18.92 -14.78 17.92
C LYS A 76 20.03 -15.20 16.98
N GLU A 77 19.95 -16.40 16.40
CA GLU A 77 20.95 -16.92 15.47
C GLU A 77 20.79 -16.36 14.05
N SER A 78 19.64 -15.75 13.74
CA SER A 78 19.37 -15.22 12.41
C SER A 78 20.31 -14.06 12.05
N ILE A 79 20.70 -14.00 10.78
CA ILE A 79 21.50 -12.90 10.22
C ILE A 79 20.78 -11.57 10.39
N MET A 80 19.45 -11.57 10.25
CA MET A 80 18.59 -10.38 10.37
C MET A 80 18.70 -9.72 11.75
N ALA A 81 18.80 -10.51 12.83
CA ALA A 81 18.89 -10.00 14.18
C ALA A 81 20.28 -9.40 14.49
N LYS A 82 21.33 -9.96 13.86
CA LYS A 82 22.73 -9.55 14.05
C LYS A 82 23.22 -8.48 13.08
N THR A 83 22.42 -8.12 12.08
CA THR A 83 22.83 -7.19 11.02
C THR A 83 22.26 -5.79 11.25
N LEU A 84 23.14 -4.79 11.16
CA LEU A 84 22.83 -3.37 11.26
C LEU A 84 23.14 -2.68 9.93
N LEU A 85 22.17 -1.99 9.36
CA LEU A 85 22.38 -1.06 8.25
C LEU A 85 22.75 0.30 8.82
N ILE A 86 23.90 0.84 8.43
CA ILE A 86 24.36 2.17 8.82
C ILE A 86 24.38 3.07 7.58
N SER A 87 23.77 4.24 7.69
CA SER A 87 23.68 5.23 6.60
C SER A 87 24.63 6.41 6.80
N ASN A 88 24.96 7.09 5.69
CA ASN A 88 25.77 8.31 5.65
C ASN A 88 27.15 8.16 6.30
N ILE A 89 27.87 7.10 5.91
CA ILE A 89 29.25 6.86 6.35
C ILE A 89 30.18 7.80 5.57
N PRO A 90 30.95 8.64 6.27
CA PRO A 90 31.90 9.52 5.61
C PRO A 90 33.01 8.73 4.92
N PRO A 91 33.62 9.25 3.84
CA PRO A 91 34.65 8.54 3.08
C PRO A 91 35.83 8.03 3.93
N TYR A 92 36.24 8.79 4.96
CA TYR A 92 37.33 8.41 5.85
C TYR A 92 36.99 7.23 6.80
N LEU A 93 35.71 6.89 6.97
CA LEU A 93 35.23 5.73 7.75
C LEU A 93 34.75 4.57 6.88
N GLN A 94 34.90 4.63 5.56
CA GLN A 94 34.52 3.52 4.68
C GLN A 94 35.54 2.38 4.69
N ASP A 95 36.71 2.59 5.28
CA ASP A 95 37.70 1.54 5.48
C ASP A 95 37.22 0.52 6.53
N HIS A 96 37.24 -0.76 6.15
CA HIS A 96 36.80 -1.88 6.97
C HIS A 96 37.62 -2.01 8.25
N ASP A 97 38.91 -1.71 8.20
CA ASP A 97 39.78 -1.82 9.38
C ASP A 97 39.50 -0.71 10.39
N VAL A 98 39.16 0.49 9.91
CA VAL A 98 38.74 1.62 10.75
C VAL A 98 37.40 1.30 11.42
N LEU A 99 36.43 0.78 10.66
CA LEU A 99 35.13 0.38 11.22
C LEU A 99 35.27 -0.71 12.26
N LYS A 100 36.08 -1.74 12.00
CA LYS A 100 36.38 -2.79 12.99
C LYS A 100 36.93 -2.19 14.27
N LYS A 101 37.92 -1.30 14.19
CA LYS A 101 38.50 -0.62 15.36
C LYS A 101 37.46 0.18 16.15
N ILE A 102 36.57 0.92 15.47
CA ILE A 102 35.52 1.70 16.11
C ILE A 102 34.54 0.80 16.87
N PHE A 103 34.11 -0.31 16.24
CA PHE A 103 33.13 -1.21 16.82
C PHE A 103 33.74 -2.32 17.70
N MET A 104 35.04 -2.30 17.99
CA MET A 104 35.66 -3.22 18.96
C MET A 104 35.11 -3.05 20.39
N VAL A 105 34.58 -1.86 20.71
CA VAL A 105 33.96 -1.57 22.02
C VAL A 105 32.67 -2.35 22.22
N VAL A 106 32.02 -2.76 21.13
CA VAL A 106 30.75 -3.48 21.15
C VAL A 106 30.99 -4.97 21.39
N PRO A 107 30.20 -5.64 22.26
CA PRO A 107 30.43 -7.05 22.61
C PRO A 107 30.42 -7.96 21.38
N GLY A 108 31.43 -8.82 21.28
CA GLY A 108 31.62 -9.75 20.15
C GLY A 108 32.17 -9.12 18.88
N GLY A 109 32.20 -7.79 18.77
CA GLY A 109 32.72 -7.08 17.61
C GLY A 109 31.99 -7.38 16.29
N ILE A 110 32.63 -6.99 15.19
CA ILE A 110 32.11 -7.18 13.83
C ILE A 110 32.55 -8.55 13.30
N LYS A 111 31.60 -9.31 12.75
CA LYS A 111 31.84 -10.55 12.03
C LYS A 111 32.04 -10.30 10.53
N ASN A 112 31.10 -9.62 9.88
CA ASN A 112 31.16 -9.31 8.44
C ASN A 112 30.76 -7.87 8.15
N ILE A 113 31.31 -7.30 7.08
CA ILE A 113 30.95 -5.99 6.53
C ILE A 113 30.60 -6.18 5.06
N TRP A 114 29.45 -5.66 4.64
CA TRP A 114 29.04 -5.61 3.24
C TRP A 114 28.88 -4.17 2.77
N ASP A 115 29.75 -3.79 1.86
CA ASP A 115 29.65 -2.51 1.15
C ASP A 115 28.49 -2.57 0.15
N ILE A 116 27.77 -1.46 0.03
CA ILE A 116 26.74 -1.32 -0.99
C ILE A 116 27.36 -0.61 -2.18
N SER A 117 27.58 -1.35 -3.27
CA SER A 117 28.02 -0.79 -4.56
C SER A 117 26.83 -0.40 -5.43
N ASP A 118 27.06 0.47 -6.41
CA ASP A 118 26.07 0.76 -7.44
C ASP A 118 25.68 -0.54 -8.17
N PHE A 119 24.40 -0.89 -8.03
CA PHE A 119 23.81 -2.10 -8.60
C PHE A 119 22.72 -1.78 -9.64
N GLU A 120 22.52 -0.51 -10.01
CA GLU A 120 21.37 -0.09 -10.81
C GLU A 120 21.36 -0.74 -12.21
N LYS A 121 22.54 -0.83 -12.84
CA LYS A 121 22.72 -1.46 -14.14
C LYS A 121 22.54 -2.97 -14.06
N ILE A 122 23.16 -3.65 -13.10
CA ILE A 122 23.02 -5.10 -12.95
C ILE A 122 21.56 -5.49 -12.59
N ASP A 123 20.86 -4.72 -11.75
CA ASP A 123 19.43 -4.95 -11.48
C ASP A 123 18.54 -4.70 -12.71
N HIS A 124 18.96 -3.84 -13.63
CA HIS A 124 18.24 -3.67 -14.91
C HIS A 124 18.40 -4.90 -15.79
N GLU A 125 19.65 -5.32 -16.02
CA GLU A 125 19.94 -6.47 -16.88
C GLU A 125 19.38 -7.78 -16.30
N VAL A 126 19.44 -7.98 -14.98
CA VAL A 126 18.85 -9.16 -14.32
C VAL A 126 17.33 -9.20 -14.51
N LYS A 127 16.63 -8.06 -14.37
CA LYS A 127 15.17 -8.01 -14.60
C LYS A 127 14.82 -8.19 -16.08
N LYS A 128 15.62 -7.65 -16.99
CA LYS A 128 15.47 -7.87 -18.44
C LYS A 128 15.67 -9.34 -18.79
N ALA A 129 16.69 -10.00 -18.23
CA ALA A 129 16.95 -11.42 -18.38
C ALA A 129 15.81 -12.29 -17.81
N GLN A 130 15.31 -11.99 -16.61
CA GLN A 130 14.15 -12.69 -16.03
C GLN A 130 12.91 -12.55 -16.91
N THR A 131 12.68 -11.36 -17.47
CA THR A 131 11.57 -11.11 -18.40
C THR A 131 11.75 -11.89 -19.71
N ALA A 132 12.98 -11.97 -20.24
CA ALA A 132 13.30 -12.76 -21.42
C ALA A 132 13.14 -14.27 -21.18
N LEU A 133 13.57 -14.79 -20.03
CA LEU A 133 13.32 -16.18 -19.63
C LEU A 133 11.82 -16.50 -19.53
N TYR A 134 11.05 -15.57 -18.96
CA TYR A 134 9.60 -15.71 -18.88
C TYR A 134 8.97 -15.82 -20.28
N TYR A 135 9.36 -14.94 -21.21
CA TYR A 135 8.87 -14.99 -22.58
C TYR A 135 9.35 -16.23 -23.34
N LEU A 136 10.56 -16.72 -23.06
CA LEU A 136 11.04 -17.99 -23.61
C LEU A 136 10.15 -19.15 -23.16
N GLU A 137 9.89 -19.27 -21.86
CA GLU A 137 9.00 -20.30 -21.29
C GLU A 137 7.58 -20.20 -21.87
N GLU A 138 7.01 -18.99 -21.92
CA GLU A 138 5.69 -18.73 -22.48
C GLU A 138 5.61 -19.16 -23.96
N SER A 139 6.63 -18.86 -24.76
CA SER A 139 6.68 -19.27 -26.17
C SER A 139 6.64 -20.80 -26.35
N GLN A 140 7.38 -21.54 -25.52
CA GLN A 140 7.44 -23.00 -25.56
C GLN A 140 6.10 -23.61 -25.17
N ILE A 141 5.46 -23.08 -24.13
CA ILE A 141 4.16 -23.58 -23.67
C ILE A 141 3.05 -23.28 -24.69
N ILE A 142 3.05 -22.10 -25.32
CA ILE A 142 2.12 -21.77 -26.40
C ILE A 142 2.33 -22.73 -27.59
N GLY A 143 3.58 -22.96 -27.98
CA GLY A 143 3.91 -23.91 -29.05
C GLY A 143 3.43 -25.32 -28.75
N LEU A 144 3.64 -25.82 -27.52
CA LEU A 144 3.16 -27.12 -27.08
C LEU A 144 1.62 -27.20 -27.06
N LYS A 145 0.94 -26.17 -26.56
CA LYS A 145 -0.53 -26.09 -26.59
C LYS A 145 -1.05 -26.16 -28.04
N ASN A 146 -0.43 -25.43 -28.96
CA ASN A 146 -0.80 -25.45 -30.37
C ASN A 146 -0.58 -26.83 -31.01
N PHE A 147 0.54 -27.50 -30.69
CA PHE A 147 0.83 -28.86 -31.14
C PHE A 147 -0.24 -29.86 -30.68
N TYR A 148 -0.55 -29.89 -29.39
CA TYR A 148 -1.54 -30.82 -28.84
C TYR A 148 -2.97 -30.51 -29.28
N ASN A 149 -3.34 -29.22 -29.41
CA ASN A 149 -4.64 -28.83 -29.96
C ASN A 149 -4.81 -29.31 -31.41
N ARG A 150 -3.75 -29.25 -32.22
CA ARG A 150 -3.75 -29.77 -33.59
C ARG A 150 -3.86 -31.30 -33.64
N LYS A 151 -3.19 -31.99 -32.71
CA LYS A 151 -3.22 -33.46 -32.57
C LYS A 151 -4.47 -34.01 -31.91
N ASN A 152 -5.43 -33.18 -31.48
CA ASN A 152 -6.64 -33.62 -30.79
C ASN A 152 -7.65 -34.38 -31.68
N THR A 153 -7.18 -34.98 -32.78
CA THR A 153 -7.77 -36.12 -33.47
C THR A 153 -7.49 -37.40 -32.66
N TRP A 154 -8.51 -38.24 -32.46
CA TRP A 154 -8.62 -39.45 -31.61
C TRP A 154 -7.43 -40.43 -31.41
N CYS A 155 -6.32 -40.33 -32.14
CA CYS A 155 -5.22 -41.29 -32.06
C CYS A 155 -4.09 -40.79 -31.15
N ARG A 156 -3.84 -41.51 -30.04
CA ARG A 156 -2.67 -41.26 -29.18
C ARG A 156 -1.40 -41.77 -29.87
N PRO A 157 -0.35 -40.95 -30.09
CA PRO A 157 0.92 -41.44 -30.60
C PRO A 157 1.68 -42.24 -29.55
N SER A 158 2.63 -43.07 -30.00
CA SER A 158 3.61 -43.73 -29.15
C SER A 158 4.44 -42.67 -28.39
N ILE A 159 4.89 -42.97 -27.17
CA ILE A 159 5.58 -42.02 -26.28
C ILE A 159 6.90 -41.50 -26.89
N GLY A 160 7.55 -42.27 -27.76
CA GLY A 160 8.82 -41.91 -28.43
C GLY A 160 8.64 -40.95 -29.61
N ASP A 161 7.71 -41.27 -30.54
CA ASP A 161 7.47 -40.45 -31.75
C ASP A 161 6.92 -39.05 -31.40
N SER A 162 6.22 -38.95 -30.26
CA SER A 162 5.61 -37.71 -29.79
C SER A 162 6.62 -36.60 -29.47
N TYR A 163 7.83 -36.94 -28.99
CA TYR A 163 8.83 -35.94 -28.59
C TYR A 163 9.54 -35.32 -29.80
N GLU A 164 10.03 -36.14 -30.73
CA GLU A 164 10.73 -35.65 -31.93
C GLU A 164 9.78 -34.83 -32.81
N GLU A 165 8.55 -35.28 -33.02
CA GLU A 165 7.52 -34.52 -33.74
C GLU A 165 7.16 -33.20 -33.06
N ALA A 166 7.11 -33.17 -31.71
CA ALA A 166 6.86 -31.94 -30.98
C ALA A 166 8.02 -30.95 -31.13
N ARG A 167 9.26 -31.45 -31.08
CA ARG A 167 10.47 -30.65 -31.28
C ARG A 167 10.51 -30.04 -32.67
N ASP A 168 10.27 -30.83 -33.71
CA ASP A 168 10.27 -30.34 -35.09
C ASP A 168 9.15 -29.33 -35.35
N PHE A 169 7.98 -29.54 -34.73
CA PHE A 169 6.89 -28.57 -34.78
C PHE A 169 7.27 -27.25 -34.10
N LEU A 170 7.91 -27.30 -32.93
CA LEU A 170 8.36 -26.09 -32.22
C LEU A 170 9.44 -25.34 -33.00
N LEU A 171 10.34 -26.05 -33.69
CA LEU A 171 11.38 -25.45 -34.52
C LEU A 171 10.84 -24.81 -35.81
N SER A 172 9.74 -25.35 -36.36
CA SER A 172 9.13 -24.86 -37.59
C SER A 172 8.07 -23.77 -37.37
N ASN A 173 7.38 -23.79 -36.23
CA ASN A 173 6.33 -22.83 -35.89
C ASN A 173 6.77 -21.86 -34.78
N ASP A 174 7.38 -20.76 -35.21
CA ASP A 174 7.70 -19.65 -34.31
C ASP A 174 6.46 -18.91 -33.82
N VAL A 175 6.42 -18.64 -32.51
CA VAL A 175 5.46 -17.73 -31.90
C VAL A 175 5.97 -16.30 -32.02
N TYR A 176 5.17 -15.43 -32.64
CA TYR A 176 5.53 -14.02 -32.85
C TYR A 176 4.89 -13.12 -31.78
N PHE A 177 5.64 -12.13 -31.31
CA PHE A 177 5.13 -11.16 -30.33
C PHE A 177 5.72 -9.76 -30.54
N TYR A 178 5.18 -8.78 -29.83
CA TYR A 178 5.73 -7.42 -29.76
C TYR A 178 6.67 -7.33 -28.54
N PRO A 179 7.98 -7.13 -28.74
CA PRO A 179 8.94 -7.12 -27.66
C PRO A 179 8.68 -5.97 -26.66
N PRO A 180 9.00 -6.16 -25.38
CA PRO A 180 8.93 -5.08 -24.41
C PRO A 180 9.90 -3.96 -24.79
N ILE A 181 9.39 -2.73 -24.83
CA ILE A 181 10.23 -1.54 -24.94
C ILE A 181 10.76 -1.20 -23.55
N TYR A 182 12.05 -1.38 -23.38
CA TYR A 182 12.76 -0.87 -22.23
C TYR A 182 13.22 0.55 -22.56
N ILE A 183 12.54 1.54 -22.01
CA ILE A 183 13.16 2.86 -21.91
C ILE A 183 14.32 2.67 -20.94
N GLY A 184 15.54 2.95 -21.41
CA GLY A 184 16.76 2.83 -20.62
C GLY A 184 16.64 3.60 -19.30
N PRO A 185 17.54 3.35 -18.34
CA PRO A 185 17.49 4.03 -17.06
C PRO A 185 17.55 5.55 -17.24
N TRP A 186 16.40 6.23 -17.17
CA TRP A 186 16.37 7.67 -17.25
C TRP A 186 16.67 8.22 -15.87
N LYS A 187 17.93 8.62 -15.67
CA LYS A 187 18.36 9.30 -14.45
C LYS A 187 17.77 10.71 -14.48
N ILE A 188 16.85 10.99 -13.57
CA ILE A 188 16.39 12.37 -13.36
C ILE A 188 17.47 13.07 -12.54
N PRO A 189 18.25 14.00 -13.12
CA PRO A 189 19.47 14.52 -12.49
C PRO A 189 19.22 15.21 -11.14
N GLN A 190 18.02 15.72 -10.91
CA GLN A 190 17.63 16.41 -9.66
C GLN A 190 17.11 15.46 -8.56
N LEU A 191 16.79 14.21 -8.88
CA LEU A 191 16.09 13.29 -7.95
C LEU A 191 16.90 12.01 -7.65
N GLU A 192 18.11 11.84 -8.20
CA GLU A 192 18.89 10.59 -8.12
C GLU A 192 18.04 9.32 -8.35
N ARG A 193 17.02 9.43 -9.21
CA ARG A 193 16.08 8.35 -9.49
C ARG A 193 16.18 7.89 -10.91
N ILE A 194 16.12 6.58 -11.06
CA ILE A 194 15.88 5.94 -12.34
C ILE A 194 14.42 5.52 -12.43
N LEU A 195 13.70 6.13 -13.36
CA LEU A 195 12.40 5.62 -13.77
C LEU A 195 12.60 4.51 -14.81
N ARG A 196 12.03 3.35 -14.53
CA ARG A 196 11.90 2.26 -15.50
C ARG A 196 10.44 2.18 -15.90
N ILE A 197 10.14 2.68 -17.09
CA ILE A 197 8.79 2.59 -17.66
C ILE A 197 8.80 1.44 -18.64
N GLN A 198 8.12 0.36 -18.28
CA GLN A 198 7.75 -0.66 -19.23
C GLN A 198 6.41 -0.26 -19.85
N LEU A 199 6.40 0.00 -21.14
CA LEU A 199 5.16 0.40 -21.81
C LEU A 199 4.13 -0.74 -21.75
N PRO A 200 2.87 -0.46 -21.42
CA PRO A 200 1.80 -1.45 -21.40
C PRO A 200 1.58 -2.03 -22.81
N GLY A 201 1.13 -3.29 -22.86
CA GLY A 201 1.08 -4.09 -24.10
C GLY A 201 0.33 -3.45 -25.26
N TRP A 202 -0.75 -2.70 -24.98
CA TRP A 202 -1.54 -2.02 -26.00
C TRP A 202 -0.76 -0.88 -26.69
N LEU A 203 0.08 -0.13 -25.96
CA LEU A 203 0.94 0.90 -26.55
C LEU A 203 2.04 0.33 -27.45
N ARG A 204 2.43 -0.94 -27.25
CA ARG A 204 3.41 -1.64 -28.11
C ARG A 204 2.85 -1.93 -29.51
N ILE A 205 1.54 -2.16 -29.60
CA ILE A 205 0.83 -2.42 -30.86
C ILE A 205 0.76 -1.13 -31.70
N PHE A 206 0.49 0.01 -31.06
CA PHE A 206 0.42 1.31 -31.73
C PHE A 206 1.79 1.91 -32.04
N GLY A 207 2.86 1.46 -31.38
CA GLY A 207 4.24 1.94 -31.58
C GLY A 207 4.92 1.50 -32.88
N PHE A 208 4.19 0.98 -33.87
CA PHE A 208 4.68 0.50 -35.17
C PHE A 208 5.87 -0.48 -35.09
N GLN A 209 6.04 -1.21 -33.98
CA GLN A 209 7.08 -2.22 -33.88
C GLN A 209 6.74 -3.44 -34.75
N LYS A 210 7.74 -4.00 -35.42
CA LYS A 210 7.58 -5.28 -36.13
C LYS A 210 7.49 -6.42 -35.13
N ARG A 211 6.65 -7.42 -35.43
CA ARG A 211 6.61 -8.66 -34.66
C ARG A 211 7.89 -9.45 -34.92
N VAL A 212 8.46 -9.99 -33.86
CA VAL A 212 9.71 -10.78 -33.90
C VAL A 212 9.43 -12.17 -33.32
N PRO A 213 10.11 -13.24 -33.80
CA PRO A 213 10.05 -14.54 -33.17
C PRO A 213 10.47 -14.46 -31.69
N MET A 214 9.61 -14.96 -30.81
CA MET A 214 9.74 -14.84 -29.36
C MET A 214 10.95 -15.58 -28.82
N VAL A 215 11.25 -16.75 -29.38
CA VAL A 215 12.43 -17.56 -29.01
C VAL A 215 13.72 -16.82 -29.36
N ASN A 216 13.87 -16.39 -30.62
CA ASN A 216 15.08 -15.71 -31.09
C ASN A 216 15.35 -14.42 -30.31
N TRP A 217 14.31 -13.61 -30.10
CA TRP A 217 14.42 -12.40 -29.29
C TRP A 217 14.84 -12.70 -27.85
N SER A 218 14.27 -13.75 -27.24
CA SER A 218 14.57 -14.11 -25.85
C SER A 218 16.00 -14.61 -25.71
N LEU A 219 16.45 -15.49 -26.62
CA LEU A 219 17.83 -16.00 -26.62
C LEU A 219 18.86 -14.89 -26.85
N GLN A 220 18.62 -14.02 -27.82
CA GLN A 220 19.48 -12.86 -28.06
C GLN A 220 19.52 -11.93 -26.83
N SER A 221 18.36 -11.61 -26.26
CA SER A 221 18.28 -10.77 -25.08
C SER A 221 19.01 -11.39 -23.89
N LEU A 222 18.91 -12.70 -23.69
CA LEU A 222 19.62 -13.42 -22.63
C LEU A 222 21.14 -13.37 -22.82
N TYR A 223 21.61 -13.57 -24.05
CA TYR A 223 23.04 -13.47 -24.38
C TYR A 223 23.58 -12.06 -24.10
N GLU A 224 22.86 -11.02 -24.55
CA GLU A 224 23.21 -9.62 -24.29
C GLU A 224 23.22 -9.31 -22.79
N CYS A 225 22.16 -9.68 -22.07
CA CYS A 225 22.07 -9.46 -20.62
C CYS A 225 23.18 -10.20 -19.87
N GLN A 226 23.47 -11.45 -20.24
CA GLN A 226 24.52 -12.25 -19.61
C GLN A 226 25.89 -11.59 -19.78
N ARG A 227 26.22 -11.17 -21.01
CA ARG A 227 27.46 -10.45 -21.30
C ARG A 227 27.57 -9.18 -20.45
N ASP A 228 26.50 -8.41 -20.37
CA ASP A 228 26.51 -7.14 -19.63
C ASP A 228 26.56 -7.35 -18.11
N ILE A 229 25.88 -8.39 -17.59
CA ILE A 229 25.98 -8.83 -16.19
C ILE A 229 27.42 -9.25 -15.86
N ASP A 230 28.06 -10.05 -16.71
CA ASP A 230 29.42 -10.52 -16.48
C ASP A 230 30.43 -9.36 -16.54
N ASN A 231 30.23 -8.39 -17.44
CA ASN A 231 31.00 -7.16 -17.44
C ASN A 231 30.86 -6.36 -16.14
N GLU A 232 29.65 -6.25 -15.57
CA GLU A 232 29.45 -5.57 -14.28
C GLU A 232 30.04 -6.35 -13.10
N LYS A 233 29.98 -7.69 -13.13
CA LYS A 233 30.69 -8.53 -12.12
C LYS A 233 32.20 -8.32 -12.17
N LEU A 234 32.79 -8.19 -13.36
CA LEU A 234 34.21 -7.90 -13.52
C LEU A 234 34.57 -6.52 -12.95
N LYS A 235 33.74 -5.49 -13.18
CA LYS A 235 33.92 -4.16 -12.58
C LYS A 235 33.81 -4.18 -11.05
N LEU A 236 32.92 -5.01 -10.51
CA LEU A 236 32.81 -5.22 -9.07
C LEU A 236 34.09 -5.86 -8.52
N ALA A 237 34.57 -6.92 -9.18
CA ALA A 237 35.80 -7.62 -8.77
C ALA A 237 37.04 -6.72 -8.86
N SER A 238 37.09 -5.81 -9.83
CA SER A 238 38.18 -4.84 -9.97
C SER A 238 38.06 -3.64 -9.01
N GLY A 239 36.98 -3.54 -8.23
CA GLY A 239 36.73 -2.40 -7.34
C GLY A 239 36.40 -1.08 -8.05
N ASN A 240 36.04 -1.11 -9.33
CA ASN A 240 35.78 0.08 -10.14
C ASN A 240 34.35 0.62 -10.00
N LEU A 241 33.47 -0.07 -9.26
CA LEU A 241 32.11 0.39 -8.98
C LEU A 241 32.11 1.40 -7.82
N THR A 242 31.31 2.45 -7.98
CA THR A 242 31.12 3.46 -6.94
C THR A 242 30.48 2.82 -5.71
N LYS A 243 31.08 3.04 -4.54
CA LYS A 243 30.52 2.62 -3.26
C LYS A 243 29.55 3.68 -2.76
N HIS A 244 28.39 3.26 -2.29
CA HIS A 244 27.44 4.11 -1.59
C HIS A 244 27.92 4.40 -0.17
N ASN A 245 27.43 5.49 0.40
CA ASN A 245 27.71 5.90 1.77
C ASN A 245 26.96 5.07 2.83
N LYS A 246 26.67 3.80 2.56
CA LYS A 246 25.93 2.90 3.46
C LYS A 246 26.51 1.51 3.40
N ILE A 247 26.50 0.84 4.54
CA ILE A 247 27.01 -0.53 4.67
C ILE A 247 26.09 -1.35 5.58
N PHE A 248 26.11 -2.65 5.38
CA PHE A 248 25.58 -3.60 6.34
C PHE A 248 26.72 -4.17 7.18
N ILE A 249 26.55 -4.17 8.50
CA ILE A 249 27.49 -4.75 9.45
C ILE A 249 26.80 -5.91 10.16
N GLU A 250 27.33 -7.13 10.04
CA GLU A 250 26.95 -8.26 10.88
C GLU A 250 27.85 -8.29 12.11
N PHE A 251 27.25 -8.26 13.28
CA PHE A 251 27.93 -8.45 14.56
C PHE A 251 27.99 -9.94 14.91
N ALA A 252 28.99 -10.34 15.69
CA ALA A 252 29.08 -11.74 16.14
C ALA A 252 27.93 -12.10 17.10
N THR A 253 27.48 -11.14 17.89
CA THR A 253 26.45 -11.28 18.93
C THR A 253 25.24 -10.40 18.63
N LEU A 254 24.06 -10.80 19.14
CA LEU A 254 22.83 -10.02 19.02
C LEU A 254 22.91 -8.72 19.85
N GLU A 255 23.45 -8.85 21.06
CA GLU A 255 23.64 -7.75 22.00
C GLU A 255 24.50 -6.66 21.36
N GLY A 256 25.54 -7.06 20.61
CA GLY A 256 26.40 -6.13 19.91
C GLY A 256 25.65 -5.28 18.88
N ALA A 257 24.84 -5.92 18.03
CA ALA A 257 24.04 -5.21 17.03
C ALA A 257 23.06 -4.21 17.68
N TYR A 258 22.39 -4.64 18.74
CA TYR A 258 21.42 -3.81 19.47
C TYR A 258 22.05 -2.63 20.20
N ILE A 259 23.20 -2.84 20.86
CA ILE A 259 23.96 -1.77 21.52
C ILE A 259 24.44 -0.76 20.48
N ALA A 260 25.04 -1.23 19.38
CA ALA A 260 25.49 -0.38 18.29
C ALA A 260 24.35 0.46 17.67
N HIS A 261 23.14 -0.11 17.57
CA HIS A 261 21.96 0.61 17.09
C HIS A 261 21.51 1.73 18.03
N GLN A 262 21.58 1.51 19.35
CA GLN A 262 21.13 2.47 20.37
C GLN A 262 22.18 3.55 20.69
N CYS A 263 23.46 3.28 20.43
CA CYS A 263 24.53 4.24 20.64
C CYS A 263 24.53 5.38 19.60
N LEU A 264 24.91 6.57 20.05
CA LEU A 264 25.20 7.69 19.15
C LEU A 264 26.56 7.45 18.46
N LEU A 265 26.53 7.23 17.15
CA LEU A 265 27.73 6.87 16.37
C LEU A 265 28.56 8.08 15.90
N SER A 266 27.95 9.26 15.71
CA SER A 266 28.66 10.48 15.33
C SER A 266 28.10 11.69 16.06
N GLN A 267 28.98 12.63 16.41
CA GLN A 267 28.61 13.95 16.90
C GLN A 267 28.22 14.90 15.77
N SER A 268 28.70 14.64 14.55
CA SER A 268 28.48 15.53 13.42
C SER A 268 27.14 15.24 12.73
N GLN A 269 26.41 16.31 12.40
CA GLN A 269 25.13 16.16 11.73
C GLN A 269 25.32 15.61 10.30
N GLY A 270 24.54 14.58 9.95
CA GLY A 270 24.56 14.00 8.61
C GLY A 270 25.64 12.94 8.38
N HIS A 271 26.38 12.54 9.41
CA HIS A 271 27.25 11.35 9.37
C HIS A 271 26.73 10.29 10.34
N LEU A 272 26.72 9.02 9.93
CA LEU A 272 26.29 7.87 10.75
C LEU A 272 24.93 8.12 11.45
N ASP A 273 24.01 8.81 10.77
CA ASP A 273 22.83 9.44 11.37
C ASP A 273 21.61 8.50 11.44
N LYS A 274 21.53 7.52 10.53
CA LYS A 274 20.44 6.55 10.49
C LYS A 274 21.00 5.13 10.55
N THR A 275 20.57 4.41 11.58
CA THR A 275 20.81 2.98 11.74
C THR A 275 19.48 2.21 11.67
N LEU A 276 19.49 1.03 11.08
CA LEU A 276 18.34 0.13 11.01
C LEU A 276 18.75 -1.29 11.35
N ILE A 277 18.06 -1.89 12.31
CA ILE A 277 18.27 -3.26 12.76
C ILE A 277 17.05 -4.12 12.37
N GLU A 278 17.15 -5.43 12.54
CA GLU A 278 16.06 -6.37 12.26
C GLU A 278 15.54 -6.24 10.83
N VAL A 279 16.46 -6.12 9.87
CA VAL A 279 16.08 -5.90 8.48
C VAL A 279 16.09 -7.24 7.74
N ASN A 280 14.91 -7.71 7.33
CA ASN A 280 14.80 -8.88 6.49
C ASN A 280 15.34 -8.55 5.09
N PRO A 281 16.29 -9.31 4.52
CA PRO A 281 16.85 -9.05 3.19
C PRO A 281 15.79 -8.93 2.08
N LYS A 282 14.68 -9.65 2.22
CA LYS A 282 13.57 -9.62 1.25
C LYS A 282 12.68 -8.37 1.37
N ASP A 283 12.74 -7.66 2.48
CA ASP A 283 11.95 -6.43 2.73
C ASP A 283 12.72 -5.15 2.38
N ILE A 284 14.02 -5.27 2.07
CA ILE A 284 14.87 -4.13 1.71
C ILE A 284 14.47 -3.61 0.33
N ILE A 285 14.19 -2.31 0.27
CA ILE A 285 13.98 -1.59 -0.98
C ILE A 285 15.33 -1.03 -1.42
N TRP A 286 16.11 -1.87 -2.13
CA TRP A 286 17.48 -1.56 -2.54
C TRP A 286 17.61 -0.23 -3.27
N ARG A 287 16.64 0.13 -4.13
CA ARG A 287 16.62 1.42 -4.85
C ARG A 287 16.59 2.63 -3.92
N ASN A 288 15.93 2.51 -2.77
CA ASN A 288 15.85 3.59 -1.79
C ASN A 288 17.11 3.64 -0.89
N VAL A 289 17.80 2.51 -0.73
CA VAL A 289 19.06 2.39 0.01
C VAL A 289 20.23 2.96 -0.81
N ALA A 290 20.27 2.75 -2.13
CA ALA A 290 21.33 3.25 -3.01
C ALA A 290 21.36 4.77 -3.25
N ARG A 291 20.51 5.58 -2.61
CA ARG A 291 20.53 7.04 -2.81
C ARG A 291 21.63 7.70 -1.97
N ASN A 292 22.56 8.42 -2.57
CA ASN A 292 23.70 8.98 -1.83
C ASN A 292 23.41 10.37 -1.27
N ASP A 293 22.65 11.18 -1.99
CA ASP A 293 22.45 12.58 -1.65
C ASP A 293 21.39 12.76 -0.56
N GLY A 294 21.87 13.01 0.66
CA GLY A 294 21.01 13.27 1.82
C GLY A 294 20.12 14.51 1.67
N ILE A 295 20.56 15.53 0.93
CA ILE A 295 19.79 16.76 0.68
C ILE A 295 18.59 16.46 -0.24
N ILE A 296 18.83 15.76 -1.35
CA ILE A 296 17.78 15.36 -2.29
C ILE A 296 16.77 14.45 -1.59
N CYS A 297 17.26 13.47 -0.81
CA CYS A 297 16.38 12.60 -0.03
C CYS A 297 15.48 13.37 0.95
N LYS A 298 16.00 14.42 1.61
CA LYS A 298 15.20 15.30 2.49
C LYS A 298 14.19 16.11 1.69
N PHE A 299 14.60 16.70 0.57
CA PHE A 299 13.71 17.47 -0.31
C PHE A 299 12.53 16.63 -0.81
N GLU A 300 12.80 15.44 -1.35
CA GLU A 300 11.76 14.50 -1.81
C GLU A 300 10.78 14.14 -0.69
N LYS A 301 11.30 13.89 0.53
CA LYS A 301 10.48 13.57 1.68
C LYS A 301 9.52 14.73 2.02
N TYR A 302 9.98 15.97 1.98
CA TYR A 302 9.14 17.15 2.20
C TYR A 302 8.14 17.36 1.06
N LEU A 303 8.58 17.25 -0.19
CA LEU A 303 7.73 17.38 -1.38
C LEU A 303 6.58 16.38 -1.34
N VAL A 304 6.86 15.10 -1.11
CA VAL A 304 5.81 14.06 -1.01
C VAL A 304 4.87 14.33 0.16
N THR A 305 5.40 14.82 1.29
CA THR A 305 4.59 15.17 2.46
C THR A 305 3.62 16.31 2.14
N ILE A 306 4.06 17.33 1.39
CA ILE A 306 3.20 18.41 0.89
C ILE A 306 2.13 17.85 -0.06
N ILE A 307 2.51 16.95 -0.99
CA ILE A 307 1.55 16.30 -1.89
C ILE A 307 0.48 15.54 -1.10
N PHE A 308 0.83 14.81 -0.03
CA PHE A 308 -0.16 14.14 0.80
C PHE A 308 -1.18 15.11 1.39
N VAL A 309 -0.71 16.23 1.96
CA VAL A 309 -1.58 17.27 2.53
C VAL A 309 -2.49 17.86 1.46
N ILE A 310 -1.94 18.16 0.27
CA ILE A 310 -2.71 18.69 -0.87
C ILE A 310 -3.80 17.70 -1.29
N ILE A 311 -3.48 16.40 -1.43
CA ILE A 311 -4.47 15.39 -1.81
C ILE A 311 -5.57 15.30 -0.75
N ILE A 312 -5.22 15.30 0.54
CA ILE A 312 -6.21 15.24 1.63
C ILE A 312 -7.16 16.44 1.58
N ILE A 313 -6.67 17.66 1.37
CA ILE A 313 -7.50 18.87 1.33
C ILE A 313 -8.33 18.92 0.04
N LEU A 314 -7.71 18.68 -1.11
CA LEU A 314 -8.36 18.79 -2.42
C LEU A 314 -9.27 17.61 -2.75
N TYR A 315 -9.31 16.56 -1.92
CA TYR A 315 -10.18 15.39 -2.14
C TYR A 315 -11.68 15.74 -2.17
N VAL A 316 -12.09 16.82 -1.52
CA VAL A 316 -13.49 17.28 -1.55
C VAL A 316 -13.94 17.62 -2.98
N ILE A 317 -13.04 18.11 -3.84
CA ILE A 317 -13.34 18.53 -5.21
C ILE A 317 -13.80 17.37 -6.12
N PRO A 318 -13.04 16.25 -6.26
CA PRO A 318 -13.50 15.12 -7.05
C PRO A 318 -14.74 14.45 -6.45
N VAL A 319 -14.88 14.45 -5.11
CA VAL A 319 -16.09 13.92 -4.46
C VAL A 319 -17.31 14.77 -4.80
N SER A 320 -17.20 16.10 -4.77
CA SER A 320 -18.31 16.98 -5.14
C SER A 320 -18.69 16.80 -6.61
N LEU A 321 -17.72 16.61 -7.50
CA LEU A 321 -17.97 16.34 -8.93
C LEU A 321 -18.73 15.02 -9.13
N ILE A 322 -18.37 13.97 -8.38
CA ILE A 322 -19.13 12.71 -8.38
C ILE A 322 -20.53 12.93 -7.79
N GLY A 323 -20.67 13.79 -6.77
CA GLY A 323 -21.96 14.18 -6.22
C GLY A 323 -22.89 14.84 -7.25
N LEU A 324 -22.37 15.62 -8.20
CA LEU A 324 -23.16 16.19 -9.29
C LEU A 324 -23.73 15.13 -10.24
N VAL A 325 -23.09 13.95 -10.34
CA VAL A 325 -23.62 12.82 -11.14
C VAL A 325 -24.94 12.30 -10.56
N SER A 326 -25.14 12.44 -9.24
CA SER A 326 -26.42 12.16 -8.57
C SER A 326 -27.52 13.17 -8.92
N GLN A 327 -27.18 14.27 -9.59
CA GLN A 327 -28.12 15.33 -9.99
C GLN A 327 -28.17 15.44 -11.51
N ILE A 328 -28.77 14.44 -12.17
CA ILE A 328 -28.91 14.37 -13.64
C ILE A 328 -29.47 15.66 -14.27
N PRO A 329 -30.48 16.34 -13.69
CA PRO A 329 -30.96 17.62 -14.23
C PRO A 329 -29.87 18.71 -14.26
N LEU A 330 -29.07 18.83 -13.20
CA LEU A 330 -27.99 19.81 -13.12
C LEU A 330 -26.84 19.45 -14.08
N LEU A 331 -26.53 18.16 -14.21
CA LEU A 331 -25.49 17.64 -15.08
C LEU A 331 -25.76 17.93 -16.57
N THR A 332 -27.01 17.76 -17.01
CA THR A 332 -27.40 18.02 -18.40
C THR A 332 -27.49 19.51 -18.75
N GLN A 333 -27.61 20.39 -17.75
CA GLN A 333 -27.48 21.84 -17.93
C GLN A 333 -26.01 22.26 -18.09
N LEU A 334 -25.10 21.66 -17.31
CA LEU A 334 -23.66 21.95 -17.37
C LEU A 334 -22.97 21.36 -18.60
N MET A 335 -23.35 20.15 -19.01
CA MET A 335 -22.80 19.45 -20.17
C MET A 335 -23.94 19.01 -21.10
N PRO A 336 -24.30 19.84 -22.10
CA PRO A 336 -25.41 19.55 -23.02
C PRO A 336 -25.24 18.25 -23.80
N SER A 337 -24.01 17.77 -23.94
CA SER A 337 -23.67 16.48 -24.57
C SER A 337 -24.21 15.27 -23.81
N LEU A 338 -24.66 15.40 -22.55
CA LEU A 338 -25.24 14.32 -21.76
C LEU A 338 -26.77 14.21 -21.85
N LYS A 339 -27.43 14.99 -22.71
CA LYS A 339 -28.89 14.91 -22.92
C LYS A 339 -29.38 13.53 -23.39
N TRP A 340 -28.50 12.71 -23.96
CA TRP A 340 -28.81 11.32 -24.32
C TRP A 340 -29.27 10.47 -23.13
N VAL A 341 -28.89 10.82 -21.89
CA VAL A 341 -29.33 10.11 -20.68
C VAL A 341 -30.84 10.18 -20.48
N TYR A 342 -31.51 11.21 -21.01
CA TYR A 342 -32.98 11.30 -20.97
C TYR A 342 -33.68 10.35 -21.95
N GLN A 343 -32.94 9.69 -22.86
CA GLN A 343 -33.50 8.65 -23.73
C GLN A 343 -33.80 7.35 -22.96
N PHE A 344 -33.25 7.18 -21.76
CA PHE A 344 -33.54 6.04 -20.91
C PHE A 344 -34.87 6.19 -20.14
N PRO A 345 -35.54 5.06 -19.85
CA PRO A 345 -36.71 5.05 -18.98
C PRO A 345 -36.38 5.61 -17.59
N GLU A 346 -37.41 6.13 -16.92
CA GLU A 346 -37.29 6.83 -15.63
C GLU A 346 -36.64 5.94 -14.56
N GLU A 347 -37.05 4.67 -14.48
CA GLU A 347 -36.48 3.68 -13.56
C GLU A 347 -34.96 3.50 -13.73
N ALA A 348 -34.48 3.45 -14.97
CA ALA A 348 -33.05 3.32 -15.26
C ALA A 348 -32.28 4.59 -14.87
N ARG A 349 -32.88 5.77 -15.06
CA ARG A 349 -32.29 7.06 -14.70
C ARG A 349 -32.14 7.20 -13.19
N GLU A 350 -33.16 6.82 -12.44
CA GLU A 350 -33.12 6.80 -10.96
C GLU A 350 -32.09 5.80 -10.44
N THR A 351 -32.04 4.60 -11.05
CA THR A 351 -31.03 3.59 -10.72
C THR A 351 -29.61 4.11 -10.98
N ILE A 352 -29.36 4.73 -12.13
CA ILE A 352 -28.06 5.33 -12.45
C ILE A 352 -27.72 6.43 -11.43
N SER A 353 -28.68 7.31 -11.12
CA SER A 353 -28.49 8.42 -10.18
C SER A 353 -28.16 7.95 -8.76
N GLY A 354 -28.74 6.84 -8.30
CA GLY A 354 -28.50 6.30 -6.95
C GLY A 354 -27.24 5.45 -6.83
N PHE A 355 -26.97 4.58 -7.82
CA PHE A 355 -25.87 3.61 -7.72
C PHE A 355 -24.54 4.12 -8.28
N LEU A 356 -24.56 4.87 -9.40
CA LEU A 356 -23.34 5.28 -10.08
C LEU A 356 -22.42 6.15 -9.21
N PRO A 357 -22.92 7.16 -8.45
CA PRO A 357 -22.05 7.96 -7.57
C PRO A 357 -21.37 7.10 -6.49
N SER A 358 -22.09 6.12 -5.94
CA SER A 358 -21.56 5.20 -4.92
C SER A 358 -20.43 4.31 -5.46
N ILE A 359 -20.59 3.81 -6.70
CA ILE A 359 -19.55 3.03 -7.40
C ILE A 359 -18.34 3.91 -7.72
N LEU A 360 -18.56 5.09 -8.29
CA LEU A 360 -17.50 6.04 -8.64
C LEU A 360 -16.71 6.49 -7.41
N LEU A 361 -17.40 6.76 -6.29
CA LEU A 361 -16.75 7.12 -5.02
C LEU A 361 -15.87 5.97 -4.51
N SER A 362 -16.36 4.73 -4.59
CA SER A 362 -15.60 3.55 -4.17
C SER A 362 -14.32 3.40 -5.01
N ILE A 363 -14.43 3.52 -6.34
CA ILE A 363 -13.27 3.50 -7.26
C ILE A 363 -12.31 4.63 -6.94
N LEU A 364 -12.81 5.85 -6.71
CA LEU A 364 -11.99 7.00 -6.37
C LEU A 364 -11.20 6.76 -5.08
N THR A 365 -11.83 6.23 -4.02
CA THR A 365 -11.13 5.90 -2.77
C THR A 365 -10.05 4.83 -2.96
N GLU A 366 -10.27 3.84 -3.83
CA GLU A 366 -9.27 2.81 -4.12
C GLU A 366 -8.07 3.36 -4.90
N ILE A 367 -8.31 4.23 -5.87
CA ILE A 367 -7.26 4.95 -6.59
C ILE A 367 -6.39 5.76 -5.63
N VAL A 368 -7.00 6.45 -4.65
CA VAL A 368 -6.24 7.19 -3.62
C VAL A 368 -5.30 6.27 -2.85
N MET A 369 -5.72 5.07 -2.47
CA MET A 369 -4.83 4.10 -1.79
C MET A 369 -3.64 3.68 -2.65
N ILE A 370 -3.85 3.48 -3.95
CA ILE A 370 -2.79 3.14 -4.90
C ILE A 370 -1.81 4.31 -5.02
N ILE A 371 -2.31 5.54 -5.15
CA ILE A 371 -1.51 6.76 -5.20
C ILE A 371 -0.70 6.92 -3.90
N PHE A 372 -1.32 6.74 -2.73
CA PHE A 372 -0.63 6.92 -1.45
C PHE A 372 0.49 5.90 -1.26
N ARG A 373 0.27 4.65 -1.67
CA ARG A 373 1.28 3.60 -1.65
C ARG A 373 2.44 3.91 -2.60
N PHE A 374 2.14 4.41 -3.80
CA PHE A 374 3.16 4.86 -4.74
C PHE A 374 3.96 6.06 -4.19
N LEU A 375 3.29 7.06 -3.61
CA LEU A 375 3.91 8.23 -3.00
C LEU A 375 4.76 7.86 -1.77
N THR A 376 4.32 6.95 -0.92
CA THR A 376 5.12 6.48 0.24
C THR A 376 6.36 5.70 -0.19
N TYR A 377 6.26 4.89 -1.25
CA TYR A 377 7.44 4.32 -1.91
C TYR A 377 8.35 5.43 -2.44
N PHE A 378 7.77 6.47 -3.08
CA PHE A 378 8.51 7.64 -3.56
C PHE A 378 9.08 8.50 -2.42
N LYS A 379 8.56 8.43 -1.20
CA LYS A 379 9.09 9.17 -0.04
C LYS A 379 10.47 8.66 0.39
N GLY A 380 10.91 7.50 -0.11
CA GLY A 380 12.26 7.01 0.09
C GLY A 380 12.46 6.24 1.39
N ARG A 381 11.46 5.45 1.80
CA ARG A 381 11.60 4.49 2.91
C ARG A 381 12.46 3.31 2.50
N THR A 382 13.33 2.84 3.38
CA THR A 382 14.37 1.85 3.04
C THR A 382 13.85 0.41 3.08
N THR A 383 12.75 0.18 3.80
CA THR A 383 12.14 -1.15 3.97
C THR A 383 10.65 -1.11 3.63
N GLY A 384 10.09 -2.26 3.26
CA GLY A 384 8.64 -2.39 3.02
C GLY A 384 7.82 -2.14 4.28
N TYR A 385 8.30 -2.55 5.46
CA TYR A 385 7.61 -2.25 6.72
C TYR A 385 7.53 -0.72 6.99
N GLU A 386 8.60 0.04 6.72
CA GLU A 386 8.59 1.50 6.88
C GLU A 386 7.59 2.14 5.91
N VAL A 387 7.43 1.58 4.70
CA VAL A 387 6.42 2.03 3.73
C VAL A 387 5.02 1.80 4.26
N GLU A 388 4.70 0.59 4.75
CA GLU A 388 3.36 0.28 5.29
C GLU A 388 3.04 1.14 6.53
N MET A 389 4.01 1.35 7.42
CA MET A 389 3.80 2.16 8.62
C MET A 389 3.57 3.64 8.29
N ASP A 390 4.29 4.21 7.32
CA ASP A 390 4.05 5.59 6.88
C ASP A 390 2.71 5.70 6.13
N LEU A 391 2.39 4.70 5.30
CA LEU A 391 1.11 4.61 4.59
C LEU A 391 -0.07 4.58 5.58
N GLN A 392 0.03 3.80 6.64
CA GLN A 392 -0.99 3.74 7.70
C GLN A 392 -1.27 5.12 8.28
N LYS A 393 -0.22 5.89 8.59
CA LYS A 393 -0.35 7.23 9.20
C LYS A 393 -1.05 8.21 8.26
N TRP A 394 -0.61 8.27 7.00
CA TRP A 394 -1.21 9.18 6.00
C TRP A 394 -2.61 8.76 5.60
N TYR A 395 -2.85 7.46 5.46
CA TYR A 395 -4.17 6.96 5.12
C TYR A 395 -5.15 7.12 6.29
N PHE A 396 -4.73 6.91 7.53
CA PHE A 396 -5.53 7.26 8.71
C PHE A 396 -5.87 8.75 8.72
N ALA A 397 -4.90 9.65 8.51
CA ALA A 397 -5.16 11.09 8.46
C ALA A 397 -6.18 11.45 7.35
N PHE A 398 -6.05 10.82 6.17
CA PHE A 398 -7.01 10.98 5.08
C PHE A 398 -8.43 10.54 5.48
N LEU A 399 -8.58 9.33 6.04
CA LEU A 399 -9.87 8.82 6.48
C LEU A 399 -10.45 9.65 7.62
N PHE A 400 -9.62 10.10 8.57
CA PHE A 400 -10.04 10.94 9.67
C PHE A 400 -10.58 12.30 9.18
N VAL A 401 -9.87 12.96 8.25
CA VAL A 401 -10.36 14.22 7.69
C VAL A 401 -11.63 13.98 6.85
N GLN A 402 -11.61 13.01 5.95
CA GLN A 402 -12.67 12.89 4.94
C GLN A 402 -13.90 12.10 5.39
N GLN A 403 -13.72 11.01 6.14
CA GLN A 403 -14.84 10.19 6.61
C GLN A 403 -15.36 10.65 7.97
N PHE A 404 -14.53 11.22 8.84
CA PHE A 404 -14.96 11.70 10.14
C PHE A 404 -15.22 13.21 10.15
N LEU A 405 -14.20 14.07 9.98
CA LEU A 405 -14.39 15.52 10.11
C LEU A 405 -15.35 16.10 9.06
N VAL A 406 -15.15 15.82 7.78
CA VAL A 406 -15.99 16.36 6.70
C VAL A 406 -17.43 15.90 6.83
N VAL A 407 -17.69 14.64 7.18
CA VAL A 407 -19.06 14.14 7.34
C VAL A 407 -19.74 14.72 8.59
N THR A 408 -19.00 14.83 9.70
CA THR A 408 -19.49 15.46 10.94
C THR A 408 -19.86 16.93 10.70
N ILE A 409 -18.99 17.67 10.02
CA ILE A 409 -19.22 19.07 9.67
C ILE A 409 -20.36 19.19 8.65
N SER A 410 -20.36 18.40 7.58
CA SER A 410 -21.38 18.45 6.52
C SER A 410 -22.79 18.19 7.05
N SER A 411 -22.95 17.18 7.92
CA SER A 411 -24.24 16.90 8.58
C SER A 411 -24.73 18.06 9.47
N SER A 412 -23.81 18.89 9.96
CA SER A 412 -24.11 20.08 10.76
C SER A 412 -24.35 21.33 9.91
N VAL A 413 -23.61 21.51 8.80
CA VAL A 413 -23.54 22.73 7.98
C VAL A 413 -24.86 23.11 7.32
N THR A 414 -25.64 22.14 6.83
CA THR A 414 -26.90 22.42 6.09
C THR A 414 -27.94 23.13 6.96
N VAL A 415 -27.94 22.87 8.27
CA VAL A 415 -28.85 23.52 9.24
C VAL A 415 -28.25 24.85 9.74
N ILE A 416 -26.92 24.93 9.79
CA ILE A 416 -26.16 25.99 10.47
C ILE A 416 -25.87 27.21 9.58
N LEU A 417 -25.74 27.05 8.25
CA LEU A 417 -25.31 28.14 7.35
C LEU A 417 -26.20 29.39 7.40
N LYS A 418 -27.52 29.21 7.47
CA LYS A 418 -28.45 30.35 7.63
C LYS A 418 -28.28 31.02 9.01
N GLN A 419 -28.14 30.23 10.05
CA GLN A 419 -28.07 30.72 11.43
C GLN A 419 -26.72 31.34 11.80
N ILE A 420 -25.62 30.95 11.17
CA ILE A 420 -24.29 31.57 11.37
C ILE A 420 -24.23 32.98 10.80
N ILE A 421 -24.80 33.18 9.60
CA ILE A 421 -24.81 34.48 8.94
C ILE A 421 -25.67 35.45 9.75
N ASP A 422 -26.79 34.98 10.28
CA ASP A 422 -27.73 35.81 11.02
C ASP A 422 -27.32 36.02 12.50
N GLN A 423 -26.70 35.03 13.16
CA GLN A 423 -26.35 35.07 14.59
C GLN A 423 -25.05 34.32 14.95
N PRO A 424 -23.86 34.93 14.79
CA PRO A 424 -22.57 34.28 15.06
C PRO A 424 -22.34 33.93 16.55
N THR A 425 -23.05 34.54 17.49
CA THR A 425 -22.96 34.22 18.93
C THR A 425 -23.52 32.84 19.28
N SER A 426 -24.35 32.27 18.42
CA SER A 426 -25.02 30.97 18.64
C SER A 426 -24.20 29.76 18.17
N ILE A 427 -23.03 29.97 17.56
CA ILE A 427 -22.18 28.90 16.99
C ILE A 427 -21.89 27.77 17.98
N PRO A 428 -21.47 28.02 19.24
CA PRO A 428 -21.18 26.93 20.18
C PRO A 428 -22.41 26.08 20.52
N VAL A 429 -23.58 26.71 20.66
CA VAL A 429 -24.85 26.02 20.97
C VAL A 429 -25.33 25.22 19.78
N LEU A 430 -25.18 25.76 18.57
CA LEU A 430 -25.47 25.05 17.31
C LEU A 430 -24.58 23.84 17.09
N LEU A 431 -23.30 23.94 17.47
CA LEU A 431 -22.37 22.82 17.40
C LEU A 431 -22.74 21.74 18.43
N ALA A 432 -23.03 22.14 19.67
CA ALA A 432 -23.43 21.24 20.75
C ALA A 432 -24.74 20.47 20.46
N THR A 433 -25.67 21.08 19.75
CA THR A 433 -26.98 20.46 19.40
C THR A 433 -26.92 19.57 18.16
N ASN A 434 -26.04 19.87 17.20
CA ASN A 434 -25.98 19.12 15.93
C ASN A 434 -24.88 18.05 15.89
N LEU A 435 -23.78 18.20 16.63
CA LEU A 435 -22.75 17.16 16.71
C LEU A 435 -23.31 15.80 17.16
N PRO A 436 -24.16 15.69 18.21
CA PRO A 436 -24.72 14.41 18.61
C PRO A 436 -25.60 13.74 17.55
N LYS A 437 -26.23 14.52 16.64
CA LYS A 437 -27.07 13.96 15.56
C LYS A 437 -26.25 13.21 14.52
N SER A 438 -24.98 13.57 14.35
CA SER A 438 -24.06 12.83 13.46
C SER A 438 -23.78 11.40 13.96
N ALA A 439 -23.98 11.10 15.24
CA ALA A 439 -23.76 9.77 15.81
C ALA A 439 -24.67 8.70 15.19
N THR A 440 -25.92 9.06 14.86
CA THR A 440 -26.86 8.13 14.20
C THR A 440 -26.37 7.73 12.82
N PHE A 441 -25.81 8.68 12.05
CA PHE A 441 -25.16 8.39 10.78
C PHE A 441 -23.97 7.43 10.96
N PHE A 442 -23.09 7.71 11.91
CA PHE A 442 -21.90 6.87 12.15
C PHE A 442 -22.26 5.47 12.64
N PHE A 443 -23.30 5.32 13.46
CA PHE A 443 -23.81 4.02 13.86
C PHE A 443 -24.31 3.19 12.67
N GLN A 444 -25.09 3.80 11.77
CA GLN A 444 -25.54 3.15 10.54
C GLN A 444 -24.37 2.78 9.63
N TYR A 445 -23.42 3.71 9.46
CA TYR A 445 -22.22 3.51 8.65
C TYR A 445 -21.37 2.35 9.16
N ILE A 446 -21.02 2.32 10.46
CA ILE A 446 -20.22 1.25 11.05
C ILE A 446 -20.95 -0.08 10.97
N SER A 447 -22.26 -0.11 11.26
CA SER A 447 -23.05 -1.35 11.19
C SER A 447 -23.02 -1.94 9.77
N LEU A 448 -23.29 -1.12 8.76
CA LEU A 448 -23.24 -1.53 7.36
C LEU A 448 -21.84 -2.03 6.97
N ARG A 449 -20.80 -1.29 7.35
CA ARG A 449 -19.41 -1.66 7.05
C ARG A 449 -18.98 -2.93 7.76
N ALA A 450 -19.41 -3.14 9.01
CA ALA A 450 -19.11 -4.35 9.78
C ALA A 450 -19.74 -5.58 9.12
N PHE A 451 -21.02 -5.53 8.77
CA PHE A 451 -21.68 -6.64 8.05
C PHE A 451 -21.05 -6.91 6.68
N ALA A 452 -20.75 -5.86 5.91
CA ALA A 452 -20.09 -5.99 4.62
C ALA A 452 -18.67 -6.58 4.77
N PHE A 453 -17.92 -6.17 5.79
CA PHE A 453 -16.59 -6.69 6.08
C PHE A 453 -16.62 -8.16 6.47
N CYS A 454 -17.53 -8.56 7.36
CA CYS A 454 -17.75 -9.97 7.72
C CYS A 454 -18.10 -10.80 6.49
N GLY A 455 -19.07 -10.36 5.69
CA GLY A 455 -19.47 -11.04 4.45
C GLY A 455 -18.31 -11.21 3.46
N ASN A 456 -17.49 -10.15 3.28
CA ASN A 456 -16.34 -10.20 2.39
C ASN A 456 -15.24 -11.15 2.88
N ASN A 457 -15.00 -11.24 4.20
CA ASN A 457 -14.01 -12.17 4.75
C ASN A 457 -14.45 -13.63 4.68
N PHE A 458 -15.75 -13.92 4.84
CA PHE A 458 -16.27 -15.28 4.68
C PHE A 458 -16.21 -15.74 3.22
N LEU A 459 -16.71 -14.92 2.29
CA LEU A 459 -16.75 -15.27 0.86
C LEU A 459 -15.40 -15.17 0.18
N ARG A 460 -14.48 -14.36 0.73
CA ARG A 460 -13.18 -14.01 0.12
C ARG A 460 -13.33 -13.75 -1.38
N ILE A 461 -14.21 -12.80 -1.73
CA ILE A 461 -14.73 -12.66 -3.09
C ILE A 461 -13.63 -12.38 -4.12
N SER A 462 -12.62 -11.59 -3.75
CA SER A 462 -11.49 -11.27 -4.63
C SER A 462 -10.67 -12.52 -4.99
N PRO A 463 -10.15 -13.32 -4.04
CA PRO A 463 -9.53 -14.61 -4.35
C PRO A 463 -10.43 -15.58 -5.12
N LEU A 464 -11.73 -15.64 -4.79
CA LEU A 464 -12.68 -16.54 -5.45
C LEU A 464 -12.81 -16.23 -6.95
N ILE A 465 -13.05 -14.96 -7.29
CA ILE A 465 -13.15 -14.50 -8.67
C ILE A 465 -11.81 -14.71 -9.38
N MET A 466 -10.70 -14.34 -8.73
CA MET A 466 -9.39 -14.44 -9.35
C MET A 466 -9.02 -15.89 -9.69
N ASN A 467 -9.34 -16.84 -8.79
CA ASN A 467 -9.03 -18.25 -8.99
C ASN A 467 -9.97 -18.97 -9.96
N ASN A 468 -11.26 -18.67 -9.95
CA ASN A 468 -12.22 -19.39 -10.79
C ASN A 468 -12.21 -18.92 -12.25
N THR A 469 -12.17 -17.61 -12.48
CA THR A 469 -12.23 -17.04 -13.83
C THR A 469 -10.86 -16.57 -14.30
N VAL A 470 -10.25 -15.61 -13.60
CA VAL A 470 -9.14 -14.83 -14.15
C VAL A 470 -7.89 -15.68 -14.39
N TYR A 471 -7.44 -16.43 -13.39
CA TYR A 471 -6.23 -17.24 -13.50
C TYR A 471 -6.35 -18.39 -14.51
N LYS A 472 -7.57 -18.90 -14.74
CA LYS A 472 -7.81 -19.94 -15.74
C LYS A 472 -7.49 -19.46 -17.17
N TYR A 473 -7.67 -18.17 -17.44
CA TYR A 473 -7.42 -17.58 -18.76
C TYR A 473 -6.06 -16.89 -18.86
N TRP A 474 -5.53 -16.32 -17.78
CA TRP A 474 -4.26 -15.56 -17.80
C TRP A 474 -3.02 -16.35 -17.44
N ASP A 475 -3.11 -17.51 -16.77
CA ASP A 475 -1.92 -18.33 -16.53
C ASP A 475 -1.41 -18.93 -17.85
N THR A 476 -0.24 -18.46 -18.28
CA THR A 476 0.37 -18.99 -19.50
C THR A 476 1.35 -20.12 -19.19
N THR A 477 2.14 -20.02 -18.11
CA THR A 477 3.19 -21.00 -17.76
C THR A 477 2.91 -21.84 -16.50
N PRO A 478 3.40 -23.10 -16.43
CA PRO A 478 3.31 -23.93 -15.22
C PRO A 478 3.98 -23.29 -14.01
N ARG A 479 5.10 -22.59 -14.21
CA ARG A 479 5.79 -21.87 -13.14
C ARG A 479 4.93 -20.78 -12.52
N GLN A 480 4.24 -19.98 -13.33
CA GLN A 480 3.30 -18.97 -12.80
C GLN A 480 2.20 -19.61 -11.94
N LYS A 481 1.65 -20.73 -12.39
CA LYS A 481 0.63 -21.47 -11.65
C LYS A 481 1.19 -22.01 -10.33
N PHE A 482 2.40 -22.56 -10.34
CA PHE A 482 3.10 -23.04 -9.14
C PHE A 482 3.40 -21.89 -8.16
N ASP A 483 3.99 -20.80 -8.64
CA ASP A 483 4.33 -19.63 -7.83
C ASP A 483 3.06 -19.04 -7.19
N ARG A 484 1.93 -19.00 -7.89
CA ARG A 484 0.66 -18.57 -7.30
C ARG A 484 0.18 -19.50 -6.18
N ILE A 485 0.16 -20.81 -6.42
CA ILE A 485 -0.39 -21.79 -5.45
C ILE A 485 0.49 -21.84 -4.20
N THR A 486 1.81 -21.70 -4.36
CA THR A 486 2.78 -21.79 -3.26
C THR A 486 3.02 -20.47 -2.54
N SER A 487 2.78 -19.33 -3.19
CA SER A 487 2.96 -18.02 -2.54
C SER A 487 1.83 -17.71 -1.57
N LEU A 488 2.22 -17.37 -0.35
CA LEU A 488 1.27 -16.89 0.66
C LEU A 488 0.79 -15.48 0.31
N PRO A 489 -0.51 -15.18 0.48
CA PRO A 489 -1.05 -13.85 0.24
C PRO A 489 -0.42 -12.85 1.23
N LYS A 490 0.21 -11.81 0.69
CA LYS A 490 0.77 -10.73 1.51
C LYS A 490 -0.35 -9.82 2.01
N ILE A 491 -0.49 -9.73 3.33
CA ILE A 491 -1.44 -8.82 3.96
C ILE A 491 -0.85 -7.41 3.94
N LYS A 492 -1.59 -6.47 3.37
CA LYS A 492 -1.22 -5.05 3.31
C LYS A 492 -1.67 -4.34 4.59
N TRP A 493 -0.85 -4.43 5.63
CA TRP A 493 -1.18 -3.93 6.96
C TRP A 493 -1.43 -2.41 7.03
N GLY A 494 -0.75 -1.61 6.19
CA GLY A 494 -0.91 -0.16 6.23
C GLY A 494 -2.33 0.29 5.89
N THR A 495 -2.99 -0.41 4.96
CA THR A 495 -4.37 -0.11 4.57
C THR A 495 -5.40 -0.65 5.56
N THR A 496 -5.17 -1.82 6.14
CA THR A 496 -6.15 -2.46 7.05
C THR A 496 -6.19 -1.78 8.41
N PHE A 497 -5.03 -1.52 9.02
CA PHE A 497 -4.99 -0.90 10.35
C PHE A 497 -5.48 0.55 10.36
N ALA A 498 -5.29 1.30 9.27
CA ALA A 498 -5.83 2.65 9.16
C ALA A 498 -7.36 2.65 9.25
N VAL A 499 -8.03 1.67 8.63
CA VAL A 499 -9.49 1.50 8.69
C VAL A 499 -9.95 1.12 10.10
N TYR A 500 -9.23 0.25 10.80
CA TYR A 500 -9.57 -0.07 12.19
C TYR A 500 -9.34 1.12 13.14
N SER A 501 -8.29 1.90 12.89
CA SER A 501 -7.98 3.10 13.68
C SER A 501 -9.10 4.13 13.55
N ILE A 502 -9.67 4.33 12.35
CA ILE A 502 -10.80 5.26 12.19
C ILE A 502 -12.06 4.74 12.89
N TYR A 503 -12.34 3.43 12.85
CA TYR A 503 -13.46 2.86 13.60
C TYR A 503 -13.31 3.05 15.11
N ALA A 504 -12.09 2.89 15.63
CA ALA A 504 -11.79 3.17 17.03
C ALA A 504 -11.89 4.66 17.40
N CYS A 505 -11.77 5.59 16.44
CA CYS A 505 -12.00 7.02 16.69
C CYS A 505 -13.48 7.42 16.63
N ILE A 506 -14.30 6.69 15.90
CA ILE A 506 -15.74 6.98 15.76
C ILE A 506 -16.54 6.43 16.94
N ILE A 507 -16.13 5.27 17.46
CA ILE A 507 -16.69 4.62 18.66
C ILE A 507 -16.20 5.37 19.90
#